data_AF-A0A1V5Y8X0-F1
#
_entry.id   AF-A0A1V5Y8X0-F1
#
_cell.length_a   1.000
_cell.length_b   1.000
_cell.length_c   1.000
_cell.angle_alpha   90.00
_cell.angle_beta   90.00
_cell.angle_gamma   90.00
#
_symmetry.space_group_name_H-M   'P 1'
#
loop_
_entity.id
_entity.type
_entity.pdbx_description
1 polymer ?
#
loop_
_entity_poly.entity_id
_entity_poly.type
_entity_poly.pdbx_seq_one_letter_code
_entity_poly.pdbx_strand_id
1 'polypeptide(L)'
;MLSYILYLFAFDIDNLVYEVLNDSVGDPHFSAVTATNMIKCYIQVKNDLDEELPYKDVKGYFNHNGYTKDEYLLFENKRIIESEYYIGEQY
;
A
#
# COMPACT_ATOMS: atom_id res chain seq x y z
N MET A 1 -13.97 19.01 -1.08
CA MET A 1 -12.66 19.02 -1.77
C MET A 1 -11.74 17.95 -1.21
N LEU A 2 -11.46 17.94 0.11
CA LEU A 2 -10.64 16.90 0.76
C LEU A 2 -11.15 15.48 0.49
N SER A 3 -12.45 15.21 0.67
CA SER A 3 -13.01 13.87 0.43
C SER A 3 -12.83 13.38 -1.01
N TYR A 4 -12.82 14.29 -1.98
CA TYR A 4 -12.56 13.93 -3.39
C TYR A 4 -11.09 13.56 -3.61
N ILE A 5 -10.16 14.28 -2.99
CA ILE A 5 -8.73 13.96 -3.02
C ILE A 5 -8.48 12.60 -2.35
N LEU A 6 -9.09 12.33 -1.20
CA LEU A 6 -8.96 11.05 -0.50
C LEU A 6 -9.54 9.89 -1.30
N TYR A 7 -10.61 10.12 -2.06
CA TYR A 7 -11.15 9.12 -2.98
C TYR A 7 -10.16 8.79 -4.11
N LEU A 8 -9.54 9.80 -4.73
CA LEU A 8 -8.50 9.59 -5.75
C LEU A 8 -7.28 8.87 -5.14
N PHE A 9 -6.90 9.24 -3.92
CA PHE A 9 -5.76 8.63 -3.23
C PHE A 9 -6.01 7.14 -2.93
N ALA A 10 -7.23 6.76 -2.53
CA ALA A 10 -7.61 5.36 -2.36
C ALA A 10 -7.54 4.59 -3.69
N PHE A 11 -8.02 5.20 -4.78
CA PHE A 11 -7.92 4.61 -6.12
C PHE A 11 -6.47 4.40 -6.56
N ASP A 12 -5.59 5.38 -6.31
CA ASP A 12 -4.17 5.27 -6.64
C ASP A 12 -3.47 4.19 -5.82
N ILE A 13 -3.84 4.02 -4.54
CA ILE A 13 -3.37 2.93 -3.69
C ILE A 13 -3.77 1.57 -4.29
N ASP A 14 -5.05 1.40 -4.62
CA ASP A 14 -5.57 0.15 -5.17
C ASP A 14 -4.87 -0.22 -6.47
N ASN A 15 -4.69 0.76 -7.36
CA ASN A 15 -3.99 0.57 -8.62
C ASN A 15 -2.51 0.22 -8.39
N LEU A 16 -1.81 0.94 -7.51
CA LEU A 16 -0.40 0.68 -7.25
C LEU A 16 -0.17 -0.70 -6.62
N VAL A 17 -1.04 -1.15 -5.71
CA VAL A 17 -0.95 -2.51 -5.14
C VAL A 17 -1.12 -3.56 -6.24
N TYR A 18 -2.12 -3.38 -7.12
CA TYR A 18 -2.34 -4.27 -8.25
C TYR A 18 -1.11 -4.32 -9.17
N GLU A 19 -0.57 -3.17 -9.55
CA GLU A 19 0.61 -3.07 -10.41
C GLU A 19 1.84 -3.72 -9.76
N VAL A 20 2.11 -3.46 -8.47
CA VAL A 20 3.20 -4.10 -7.72
C VAL A 20 3.08 -5.62 -7.72
N LEU A 21 1.87 -6.18 -7.53
CA LEU A 21 1.67 -7.63 -7.54
C LEU A 21 1.94 -8.25 -8.92
N ASN A 22 1.55 -7.57 -9.99
CA ASN A 22 1.69 -8.03 -11.37
C ASN A 22 3.03 -7.64 -12.02
N ASP A 23 3.86 -6.85 -11.32
CA ASP A 23 5.14 -6.37 -11.82
C ASP A 23 6.17 -7.49 -12.01
N SER A 24 7.14 -7.25 -12.90
CA SER A 24 8.27 -8.13 -13.13
C SER A 24 9.13 -8.27 -11.88
N VAL A 25 9.56 -9.50 -11.58
CA VAL A 25 10.51 -9.76 -10.48
C VAL A 25 11.93 -9.34 -10.87
N GLY A 26 12.29 -9.43 -12.15
CA GLY A 26 13.64 -9.16 -12.63
C GLY A 26 13.90 -7.71 -13.05
N ASP A 27 12.83 -6.95 -13.30
CA ASP A 27 12.89 -5.55 -13.74
C ASP A 27 11.66 -4.79 -13.22
N PRO A 28 11.59 -4.55 -11.89
CA PRO A 28 10.42 -3.93 -11.28
C PRO A 28 10.32 -2.44 -11.63
N HIS A 29 9.13 -2.00 -12.01
CA HIS A 29 8.77 -0.61 -12.29
C HIS A 29 7.87 0.03 -11.22
N PHE A 30 7.28 -0.78 -10.33
CA PHE A 30 6.36 -0.32 -9.30
C PHE A 30 6.89 -0.59 -7.90
N SER A 31 6.72 0.40 -7.02
CA SER A 31 7.32 0.42 -5.68
C SER A 31 6.35 -0.11 -4.62
N ALA A 32 6.70 -1.26 -4.03
CA ALA A 32 6.01 -1.87 -2.90
C ALA A 32 6.24 -1.06 -1.60
N VAL A 33 7.41 -0.42 -1.47
CA VAL A 33 7.69 0.53 -0.37
C VAL A 33 6.77 1.75 -0.47
N THR A 34 6.62 2.33 -1.65
CA THR A 34 5.73 3.49 -1.88
C THR A 34 4.27 3.12 -1.59
N ALA A 35 3.80 1.97 -2.09
CA ALA A 35 2.45 1.48 -1.79
C ALA A 35 2.21 1.32 -0.29
N THR A 36 3.19 0.74 0.42
CA THR A 36 3.14 0.58 1.89
C THR A 36 3.00 1.93 2.61
N ASN A 37 3.82 2.90 2.23
CA ASN A 37 3.78 4.24 2.81
C ASN A 37 2.45 4.93 2.52
N MET A 38 1.93 4.83 1.29
CA MET A 38 0.65 5.42 0.92
C MET A 38 -0.51 4.83 1.73
N ILE A 39 -0.56 3.50 1.92
CA ILE A 39 -1.57 2.84 2.75
C ILE A 39 -1.51 3.36 4.19
N LYS A 40 -0.31 3.42 4.78
CA LYS A 40 -0.12 3.90 6.17
C LYS A 40 -0.52 5.36 6.33
N CYS A 41 -0.10 6.23 5.41
CA CYS A 41 -0.51 7.63 5.40
C CYS A 41 -2.03 7.77 5.25
N TYR A 42 -2.66 6.99 4.37
CA TYR A 42 -4.11 7.03 4.19
C TYR A 42 -4.86 6.61 5.46
N ILE A 43 -4.41 5.54 6.12
CA ILE A 43 -4.97 5.10 7.40
C ILE A 43 -4.83 6.20 8.45
N GLN A 44 -3.64 6.80 8.56
CA GLN A 44 -3.41 7.88 9.53
C GLN A 44 -4.33 9.08 9.26
N VAL A 45 -4.40 9.55 8.02
CA VAL A 45 -5.27 10.69 7.65
C VAL A 45 -6.74 10.38 7.92
N LYS A 46 -7.20 9.15 7.68
CA LYS A 46 -8.58 8.75 7.97
C LYS A 46 -8.86 8.72 9.47
N ASN A 47 -7.92 8.21 10.27
CA ASN A 47 -8.01 8.26 11.74
C ASN A 47 -8.03 9.71 12.26
N ASP A 48 -7.19 10.59 11.71
CA ASP A 48 -7.13 12.01 12.11
C ASP A 48 -8.43 12.79 11.78
N LEU A 49 -9.25 12.25 10.87
CA LEU A 49 -10.55 12.78 10.49
C LEU A 49 -11.72 12.09 11.22
N ASP A 50 -11.44 11.20 12.19
CA ASP A 50 -12.42 10.35 12.86
C ASP A 50 -13.26 9.48 11.88
N GLU A 51 -12.70 9.15 10.71
CA GLU A 51 -13.31 8.28 9.70
C GLU A 51 -12.70 6.87 9.81
N GLU A 52 -13.37 5.97 10.54
CA GLU A 52 -12.87 4.61 10.72
C GLU A 52 -12.83 3.82 9.39
N LEU A 53 -11.64 3.34 9.03
CA LEU A 53 -11.45 2.36 7.95
C LEU A 53 -11.70 0.94 8.48
N PRO A 54 -12.10 -0.01 7.60
CA PRO A 54 -12.28 -1.41 7.97
C PRO A 54 -10.95 -2.16 8.19
N TYR A 55 -9.82 -1.46 8.13
CA TYR A 55 -8.47 -1.98 8.33
C TYR A 55 -7.60 -0.93 9.06
N LYS A 56 -6.61 -1.43 9.82
CA LYS A 56 -5.74 -0.59 10.67
C LYS A 56 -4.27 -0.63 10.29
N ASP A 57 -3.91 -1.53 9.38
CA ASP A 57 -2.55 -1.72 8.89
C ASP A 57 -2.58 -2.27 7.45
N VAL A 58 -1.40 -2.38 6.83
CA VAL A 58 -1.25 -2.87 5.45
C VAL A 58 -1.81 -4.29 5.29
N LYS A 59 -1.54 -5.18 6.25
CA LYS A 59 -2.06 -6.55 6.19
C LYS A 59 -3.59 -6.58 6.25
N GLY A 60 -4.19 -5.74 7.09
CA GLY A 60 -5.63 -5.53 7.18
C GLY A 60 -6.21 -5.01 5.88
N TYR A 61 -5.52 -4.08 5.21
CA TYR A 61 -5.90 -3.60 3.87
C TYR A 61 -5.94 -4.77 2.86
N PHE A 62 -4.91 -5.62 2.83
CA PHE A 62 -4.88 -6.78 1.92
C PHE A 62 -6.03 -7.75 2.20
N ASN A 63 -6.26 -8.09 3.48
CA ASN A 63 -7.34 -8.98 3.88
C ASN A 63 -8.73 -8.42 3.53
N HIS A 64 -8.93 -7.11 3.74
CA HIS A 64 -10.22 -6.45 3.47
C HIS A 64 -10.54 -6.42 1.98
N ASN A 65 -9.53 -6.19 1.12
CA ASN A 65 -9.69 -6.10 -0.33
C ASN A 65 -9.69 -7.47 -1.03
N GLY A 66 -9.70 -8.57 -0.27
CA GLY A 66 -9.86 -9.91 -0.84
C GLY A 66 -8.59 -10.51 -1.44
N TYR A 67 -7.42 -9.91 -1.21
CA TYR A 67 -6.15 -10.49 -1.60
C TYR A 67 -5.86 -11.74 -0.78
N THR A 68 -5.28 -12.73 -1.45
CA THR A 68 -4.85 -13.97 -0.83
C THR A 68 -3.63 -13.74 0.08
N LYS A 69 -3.40 -14.70 0.98
CA LYS A 69 -2.20 -14.71 1.81
C LYS A 69 -0.92 -14.72 0.97
N ASP A 70 -0.92 -15.44 -0.16
CA ASP A 70 0.25 -15.58 -1.02
C ASP A 70 0.55 -14.28 -1.77
N GLU A 71 -0.48 -13.54 -2.20
CA GLU A 71 -0.32 -12.19 -2.77
C GLU A 71 0.24 -11.21 -1.74
N TYR A 72 -0.25 -11.23 -0.50
CA TYR A 72 0.33 -10.41 0.57
C TYR A 72 1.81 -10.76 0.83
N LEU A 73 2.16 -12.05 0.86
CA LEU A 73 3.54 -12.48 1.05
C LEU A 73 4.44 -12.09 -0.12
N LEU A 74 3.93 -12.18 -1.36
CA LEU A 74 4.63 -11.71 -2.55
C LEU A 74 4.91 -10.20 -2.46
N PHE A 75 3.89 -9.42 -2.13
CA PHE A 75 4.01 -7.97 -1.96
C PHE A 75 5.03 -7.61 -0.87
N GLU A 76 4.96 -8.25 0.30
CA GLU A 76 5.91 -8.01 1.39
C GLU A 76 7.35 -8.39 1.01
N ASN A 77 7.54 -9.47 0.26
CA ASN A 77 8.86 -9.84 -0.23
C ASN A 77 9.43 -8.79 -1.19
N LYS A 78 8.61 -8.29 -2.12
CA LYS A 78 8.99 -7.18 -3.02
C LYS A 78 9.37 -5.93 -2.20
N ARG A 79 8.57 -5.59 -1.18
CA ARG A 79 8.84 -4.47 -0.27
C ARG A 79 10.15 -4.61 0.48
N ILE A 80 10.45 -5.80 1.02
CA ILE A 80 11.69 -6.05 1.77
C ILE A 80 12.91 -5.92 0.86
N ILE A 81 12.89 -6.55 -0.33
CA ILE A 81 14.00 -6.45 -1.29
C ILE A 81 14.22 -5.00 -1.72
N GLU A 82 13.14 -4.28 -2.03
CA GLU A 82 13.21 -2.88 -2.42
C GLU A 82 13.71 -1.97 -1.29
N SER A 83 13.31 -2.25 -0.05
CA SER A 83 13.65 -1.43 1.12
C SER A 83 15.16 -1.27 1.36
N GLU A 84 15.97 -2.20 0.87
CA GLU A 84 17.44 -2.14 0.97
C GLU A 84 18.05 -0.95 0.20
N TYR A 85 17.34 -0.44 -0.81
CA TYR A 85 17.80 0.68 -1.64
C TYR A 85 17.30 2.04 -1.16
N TYR A 86 16.37 2.07 -0.20
CA TYR A 86 15.79 3.32 0.32
C TYR A 86 16.61 3.87 1.48
N ILE A 87 17.00 5.15 1.37
CA ILE A 87 17.69 5.89 2.43
C ILE A 87 16.68 6.77 3.17
N GLY A 88 16.48 6.54 4.48
CA GLY A 88 15.61 7.35 5.34
C GLY A 88 14.61 6.51 6.14
N GLU A 89 13.72 7.18 6.88
CA GLU A 89 12.60 6.50 7.54
C GLU A 89 11.63 5.93 6.51
N GLN A 90 11.35 4.65 6.67
CA GLN A 90 10.34 3.93 5.92
C GLN A 90 9.20 3.64 6.90
N TYR A 91 7.97 3.93 6.53
CA TYR A 91 6.84 3.80 7.45
C TYR A 91 6.25 2.41 7.37
#